data_AF-A0A958NJZ3-F1
#
_entry.id   AF-A0A958NJZ3-F1
#
_cell.length_a   1.000
_cell.length_b   1.000
_cell.length_c   1.000
_cell.angle_alpha   90.00
_cell.angle_beta   90.00
_cell.angle_gamma   90.00
#
_symmetry.space_group_name_H-M   'P 1'
#
loop_
_entity.id
_entity.type
_entity.pdbx_description
1 polymer ?
#
loop_
_entity_poly.entity_id
_entity_poly.type
_entity_poly.pdbx_seq_one_letter_code
_entity_poly.pdbx_strand_id
1 'polypeptide(L)' 'MTTLKELAKLLNISVSTVSKALNDSHEISENTKRRVNELADKLNYKPNRIAQQLKSNKTKTIGV' A
#
# COMPACT_ATOMS: atom_id res chain seq x y z
N MET A 1 11.24 -10.41 0.28
CA MET A 1 9.88 -10.10 0.73
C MET A 1 9.83 -8.63 1.10
N THR A 2 9.42 -7.75 0.20
CA THR A 2 9.39 -6.31 0.47
C THR A 2 8.11 -5.98 1.24
N THR A 3 8.25 -5.36 2.42
CA THR A 3 7.10 -4.95 3.24
C THR A 3 6.83 -3.45 3.07
N LEU A 4 5.63 -3.01 3.44
CA LEU A 4 5.26 -1.57 3.45
C LEU A 4 6.26 -0.72 4.25
N LYS A 5 6.92 -1.33 5.25
CA LYS A 5 7.93 -0.74 6.11
C LYS A 5 9.23 -0.41 5.37
N GLU A 6 9.59 -1.23 4.38
CA GLU A 6 10.81 -1.04 3.58
C GLU A 6 10.63 0.12 2.59
N LEU A 7 9.47 0.17 1.92
CA LEU A 7 9.06 1.29 1.06
C LEU A 7 9.08 2.61 1.83
N ALA A 8 8.50 2.62 3.03
CA ALA A 8 8.50 3.77 3.93
C ALA A 8 9.94 4.24 4.25
N LYS A 9 10.85 3.31 4.54
CA LYS A 9 12.25 3.61 4.85
C LYS A 9 13.01 4.22 3.67
N LEU A 10 12.83 3.65 2.47
CA LEU A 10 13.49 4.11 1.24
C LEU A 10 13.04 5.51 0.82
N LEU A 11 11.75 5.79 0.93
CA LEU A 11 11.15 7.08 0.57
C LEU A 11 11.20 8.10 1.71
N ASN A 12 11.71 7.72 2.89
CA ASN A 12 11.73 8.55 4.10
C ASN A 12 10.35 9.08 4.51
N ILE A 13 9.30 8.27 4.31
CA ILE A 13 7.92 8.59 4.63
C ILE A 13 7.34 7.55 5.58
N SER A 14 6.26 7.89 6.28
CA SER A 14 5.62 6.94 7.20
C SER A 14 4.91 5.82 6.45
N VAL A 15 4.81 4.66 7.10
CA VAL A 15 4.05 3.49 6.60
C VAL A 15 2.59 3.87 6.32
N SER A 16 2.01 4.76 7.13
CA SER A 16 0.70 5.38 6.93
C SER A 16 0.61 6.20 5.64
N THR A 17 1.68 6.93 5.31
CA THR A 17 1.79 7.75 4.08
C THR A 17 1.87 6.87 2.84
N VAL A 18 2.65 5.78 2.88
CA VAL A 18 2.71 4.78 1.80
C VAL A 18 1.34 4.10 1.62
N SER A 19 0.70 3.73 2.73
CA SER A 19 -0.65 3.16 2.70
C SER A 19 -1.68 4.13 2.11
N LYS A 20 -1.62 5.43 2.46
CA LYS A 20 -2.49 6.46 1.89
C LYS A 20 -2.19 6.70 0.41
N ALA A 21 -0.92 6.73 0.02
CA ALA A 21 -0.49 6.89 -1.37
C ALA A 21 -0.98 5.75 -2.27
N LEU A 22 -0.93 4.50 -1.78
CA LEU A 22 -1.44 3.33 -2.50
C LEU A 22 -2.96 3.24 -2.56
N ASN A 23 -3.68 3.87 -1.61
CA ASN A 23 -5.14 3.96 -1.63
C ASN A 23 -5.65 5.24 -2.32
N ASP A 24 -4.78 5.92 -3.09
CA ASP A 24 -5.14 7.13 -3.83
C ASP A 24 -5.67 8.29 -2.97
N SER A 25 -5.15 8.42 -1.74
CA SER A 25 -5.55 9.49 -0.84
C SER A 25 -5.06 10.86 -1.34
N HIS A 26 -5.96 11.84 -1.38
CA HIS A 26 -5.71 13.22 -1.80
C HIS A 26 -4.77 14.00 -0.86
N GLU A 27 -4.46 13.45 0.33
CA GLU A 27 -3.47 14.03 1.26
C GLU A 27 -2.03 13.92 0.73
N ILE A 28 -1.78 13.11 -0.31
CA ILE A 28 -0.44 12.88 -0.85
C ILE A 28 -0.30 13.53 -2.22
N SER A 29 0.75 14.33 -2.38
CA SER A 29 1.11 14.95 -3.67
C SER A 29 1.32 13.88 -4.74
N GLU A 30 0.83 14.14 -5.95
CA GLU A 30 0.96 13.21 -7.09
C GLU A 30 2.42 12.82 -7.38
N ASN A 31 3.35 13.76 -7.13
CA ASN A 31 4.77 13.52 -7.29
C ASN A 31 5.28 12.39 -6.37
N THR A 32 4.82 12.40 -5.11
CA THR A 32 5.12 11.36 -4.12
C THR A 32 4.41 10.06 -4.45
N LYS A 33 3.14 10.11 -4.90
CA LYS A 33 2.42 8.91 -5.37
C LYS A 33 3.16 8.21 -6.51
N ARG A 34 3.61 8.94 -7.53
CA ARG A 34 4.37 8.36 -8.65
C ARG A 34 5.66 7.69 -8.17
N ARG A 35 6.44 8.37 -7.33
CA ARG A 35 7.66 7.80 -6.72
C ARG A 35 7.40 6.53 -5.92
N VAL A 36 6.34 6.52 -5.11
CA VAL A 36 5.90 5.34 -4.34
C VAL A 36 5.53 4.20 -5.28
N ASN A 37 4.78 4.49 -6.34
CA ASN A 37 4.30 3.48 -7.29
C ASN A 37 5.45 2.89 -8.12
N GLU A 38 6.39 3.71 -8.59
CA GLU A 38 7.61 3.24 -9.27
C GLU A 38 8.49 2.37 -8.38
N LEU A 39 8.68 2.77 -7.12
CA LEU A 39 9.43 1.95 -6.16
C LEU A 39 8.69 0.67 -5.82
N ALA A 40 7.37 0.74 -5.64
CA ALA A 40 6.55 -0.44 -5.38
C ALA A 40 6.63 -1.43 -6.54
N ASP A 41 6.60 -0.95 -7.78
CA ASP A 41 6.75 -1.77 -8.98
C ASP A 41 8.15 -2.41 -9.07
N LYS A 42 9.21 -1.61 -8.89
CA LYS A 42 10.61 -2.09 -8.84
C LYS A 42 10.85 -3.15 -7.77
N LEU A 43 10.24 -2.97 -6.60
CA LEU A 43 10.39 -3.88 -5.46
C LEU A 43 9.44 -5.08 -5.54
N ASN A 44 8.66 -5.20 -6.61
CA ASN A 44 7.58 -6.17 -6.77
C ASN A 44 6.65 -6.21 -5.55
N TYR A 45 6.41 -5.04 -4.95
CA TYR A 45 5.50 -4.89 -3.84
C TYR A 45 4.09 -5.09 -4.34
N LYS A 46 3.62 -6.34 -4.28
CA LYS A 46 2.21 -6.65 -4.51
C LYS A 46 1.45 -6.25 -3.24
N PRO A 47 0.55 -5.24 -3.29
CA PRO A 47 -0.36 -5.00 -2.19
C PRO A 47 -1.12 -6.31 -1.98
N ASN A 48 -0.82 -6.97 -0.88
CA ASN A 48 -1.35 -8.30 -0.64
C ASN A 48 -2.84 -8.13 -0.33
N ARG A 49 -3.70 -8.38 -1.33
CA ARG A 49 -5.18 -8.32 -1.17
C ARG A 49 -5.64 -9.16 0.02
N ILE A 50 -4.90 -10.22 0.37
CA ILE A 50 -5.14 -11.05 1.54
C ILE A 50 -4.95 -10.26 2.85
N ALA A 51 -3.93 -9.38 2.95
CA ALA A 51 -3.73 -8.54 4.13
C ALA A 51 -4.78 -7.42 4.23
N GLN A 52 -5.24 -6.89 3.09
CA GLN A 52 -6.37 -5.95 3.04
C GLN A 52 -7.69 -6.62 3.47
N GLN A 53 -7.92 -7.87 3.06
CA GLN A 53 -9.07 -8.67 3.45
C GLN A 53 -9.01 -9.13 4.91
N LEU A 54 -7.81 -9.33 5.48
CA LEU A 54 -7.69 -9.66 6.91
C LEU A 54 -7.99 -8.45 7.80
N LYS A 55 -7.58 -7.24 7.39
CA LYS A 55 -7.83 -6.00 8.14
C LYS A 55 -9.25 -5.47 7.94
N SER A 56 -9.82 -5.65 6.75
CA SER A 56 -11.23 -5.36 6.47
C SER A 56 -12.00 -6.65 6.66
N ASN A 57 -12.54 -6.86 7.87
CA ASN A 57 -13.33 -8.01 8.31
C ASN A 57 -14.68 -8.17 7.53
N LYS A 58 -14.67 -7.97 6.21
CA LYS A 58 -15.78 -8.16 5.27
C LYS A 58 -15.53 -9.47 4.54
N THR A 59 -15.74 -10.57 5.23
CA THR A 59 -16.11 -11.84 4.60
C THR A 59 -17.40 -11.61 3.82
N LYS A 60 -17.29 -11.35 2.51
CA LYS A 60 -18.40 -11.57 1.56
C LYS A 60 -18.59 -13.07 1.33
N THR A 61 -18.69 -13.85 2.41
CA THR A 61 -19.07 -15.26 2.34
C THR A 61 -20.58 -15.28 2.53
N ILE A 62 -21.31 -15.12 1.42
CA ILE A 62 -22.70 -15.58 1.37
C ILE A 62 -22.59 -17.10 1.22
N GLY A 63 -22.64 -17.80 2.35
CA GLY A 63 -22.87 -19.24 2.36
C GLY A 63 -24.33 -19.48 1.99
N VAL A 64 -24.55 -20.34 1.00
CA VAL A 64 -25.86 -20.89 0.61
C VAL A 64 -26.43 -21.78 1.71
#